data_AF-A0A1Y3SYC6-F1
#
_entry.id   AF-A0A1Y3SYC6-F1
#
_cell.length_a   1.000
_cell.length_b   1.000
_cell.length_c   1.000
_cell.angle_alpha   90.00
_cell.angle_beta   90.00
_cell.angle_gamma   90.00
#
_symmetry.space_group_name_H-M   'P 1'
#
loop_
_entity.id
_entity.type
_entity.pdbx_description
1 polymer ?
#
loop_
_entity_poly.entity_id
_entity_poly.type
_entity_poly.pdbx_seq_one_letter_code
_entity_poly.pdbx_strand_id
1 'polypeptide(L)'
;MKIVILQGSPNKKGSTNILVENFSQGAEAAGHSIRRFDLADMDICPCTGCVSCGYEGPCILHDENQKIKKAVLDADMRGRKIFCVYGKNSSLIRNRYV
;
A
#
# COMPACT_ATOMS: atom_id res chain seq x y z
N MET A 1 4.25 13.52 11.05
CA MET A 1 3.38 12.31 11.14
C MET A 1 3.88 11.24 10.19
N LYS A 2 3.57 9.94 10.38
CA LYS A 2 3.92 8.89 9.41
C LYS A 2 2.77 8.68 8.43
N ILE A 3 3.01 8.82 7.14
CA ILE A 3 2.03 8.60 6.07
C ILE A 3 2.53 7.45 5.22
N VAL A 4 1.67 6.45 5.02
CA VAL A 4 1.95 5.34 4.10
C VAL A 4 1.17 5.57 2.82
N ILE A 5 1.87 5.55 1.69
CA ILE A 5 1.27 5.68 0.36
C ILE A 5 1.43 4.35 -0.36
N LEU A 6 0.31 3.77 -0.79
CA LEU A 6 0.28 2.60 -1.64
C LEU A 6 -0.04 3.05 -3.06
N GLN A 7 0.89 2.84 -3.97
CA GLN A 7 0.79 3.22 -5.37
C GLN A 7 0.63 1.95 -6.20
N GLY A 8 -0.48 1.86 -6.93
CA GLY A 8 -0.83 0.65 -7.71
C GLY A 8 -0.60 0.75 -9.22
N SER A 9 -0.18 1.91 -9.73
CA SER A 9 -0.02 2.09 -11.19
C SER A 9 1.38 1.67 -11.63
N PRO A 10 1.53 0.77 -12.61
CA PRO A 10 2.85 0.45 -13.17
C PRO A 10 3.46 1.62 -13.95
N ASN A 11 2.67 2.65 -14.27
CA ASN A 11 3.13 3.77 -15.06
C ASN A 11 3.88 4.79 -14.18
N LYS A 12 5.22 4.70 -14.20
CA LYS A 12 6.13 5.63 -13.51
C LYS A 12 6.06 7.07 -14.03
N LYS A 13 5.50 7.32 -15.22
CA LYS A 13 5.26 8.66 -15.76
C LYS A 13 3.77 9.02 -15.82
N GLY A 14 2.92 8.23 -15.18
CA GLY A 14 1.47 8.42 -15.17
C GLY A 14 1.04 9.53 -14.21
N SER A 15 -0.17 10.03 -14.42
CA SER A 15 -0.81 11.03 -13.56
C SER A 15 -0.83 10.62 -12.08
N THR A 16 -1.02 9.33 -11.79
CA THR A 16 -0.96 8.78 -10.43
C THR A 16 0.43 8.96 -9.80
N ASN A 17 1.51 8.72 -10.55
CA ASN A 17 2.86 8.91 -10.02
C ASN A 17 3.13 10.38 -9.69
N ILE A 18 2.76 11.28 -10.62
CA ILE A 18 2.93 12.72 -10.44
C ILE A 18 2.14 13.22 -9.23
N LEU A 19 0.91 12.74 -9.04
CA LEU A 19 0.08 13.08 -7.88
C LEU A 19 0.73 12.62 -6.56
N VAL A 20 1.21 11.38 -6.51
CA VAL A 20 1.89 10.82 -5.33
C VAL A 20 3.16 11.60 -5.02
N GLU A 21 3.93 11.96 -6.04
CA GLU A 21 5.17 12.73 -5.89
C GLU A 21 4.89 14.13 -5.30
N ASN A 22 3.96 14.88 -5.90
CA ASN A 22 3.58 16.21 -5.42
C ASN A 22 3.00 16.17 -4.00
N PHE A 23 2.15 15.17 -3.72
CA PHE A 23 1.63 14.96 -2.37
C PHE A 23 2.75 14.64 -1.38
N SER A 24 3.73 13.84 -1.80
CA SER A 24 4.84 13.45 -0.94
C SER A 24 5.69 14.66 -0.57
N GLN A 25 6.06 15.47 -1.57
CA GLN A 25 6.79 16.70 -1.35
C GLN A 25 6.03 17.67 -0.43
N GLY A 26 4.72 17.86 -0.64
CA GLY A 26 3.91 18.74 0.19
C GLY A 26 3.79 18.26 1.64
N ALA A 27 3.64 16.95 1.87
CA ALA A 27 3.55 16.39 3.21
C ALA A 27 4.92 16.34 3.91
N GLU A 28 6.02 16.11 3.21
CA GLU A 28 7.38 16.23 3.75
C GLU A 28 7.70 17.67 4.16
N ALA A 29 7.33 18.65 3.33
CA ALA A 29 7.46 20.08 3.65
C ALA A 29 6.65 20.47 4.91
N ALA A 30 5.53 19.79 5.17
CA ALA A 30 4.74 19.94 6.38
C ALA A 30 5.30 19.19 7.61
N GLY A 31 6.51 18.62 7.51
CA GLY A 31 7.16 17.86 8.59
C GLY A 31 6.56 16.47 8.79
N HIS A 32 6.04 15.84 7.73
CA HIS A 32 5.56 14.46 7.78
C HIS A 32 6.56 13.50 7.14
N SER A 33 6.73 12.34 7.76
CA SER A 33 7.53 11.24 7.23
C SER A 33 6.67 10.39 6.34
N ILE A 34 7.11 10.17 5.11
CA ILE A 34 6.34 9.45 4.11
C ILE A 34 7.01 8.13 3.81
N ARG A 35 6.20 7.09 3.65
CA ARG A 35 6.65 5.77 3.23
C ARG A 35 5.80 5.33 2.05
N ARG A 36 6.42 5.36 0.87
CA ARG A 36 5.81 4.97 -0.39
C ARG A 36 6.09 3.50 -0.69
N PHE A 37 5.08 2.80 -1.18
CA PHE A 37 5.17 1.44 -1.71
C PHE A 37 4.58 1.41 -3.11
N ASP A 38 5.42 1.11 -4.10
CA ASP A 38 5.01 0.91 -5.49
C ASP A 38 4.64 -0.56 -5.70
N LEU A 39 3.35 -0.88 -5.51
CA LEU A 39 2.82 -2.25 -5.54
C LEU A 39 3.05 -2.95 -6.88
N ALA A 40 3.19 -2.18 -7.97
CA ALA A 40 3.44 -2.72 -9.29
C ALA A 40 4.87 -3.27 -9.46
N ASP A 41 5.82 -2.80 -8.66
CA ASP A 41 7.21 -3.26 -8.66
C ASP A 41 7.50 -4.27 -7.53
N MET A 42 6.50 -4.57 -6.69
CA MET A 42 6.62 -5.49 -5.55
C MET A 42 6.12 -6.89 -5.91
N ASP A 43 6.75 -7.91 -5.32
CA ASP A 43 6.32 -9.30 -5.46
C ASP A 43 5.22 -9.59 -4.42
N ILE A 44 3.98 -9.33 -4.83
CA ILE A 44 2.78 -9.47 -3.99
C ILE A 44 1.79 -10.39 -4.68
N CYS A 45 1.37 -11.42 -3.95
CA CYS A 45 0.32 -12.32 -4.40
C CYS A 45 -1.05 -11.84 -3.91
N PRO A 46 -2.11 -12.05 -4.71
CA PRO A 46 -3.47 -11.81 -4.23
C PRO A 46 -3.77 -12.71 -3.03
N CYS A 47 -4.49 -12.17 -2.05
CA CYS A 47 -4.92 -12.94 -0.90
C CYS A 47 -5.80 -14.10 -1.35
N THR A 48 -5.50 -15.32 -0.90
CA THR A 48 -6.25 -16.54 -1.22
C THR A 48 -7.48 -16.75 -0.34
N GLY A 49 -7.71 -15.89 0.66
CA GLY A 49 -8.84 -16.04 1.58
C GLY A 49 -8.71 -17.22 2.55
N CYS A 50 -7.49 -17.71 2.79
CA CYS A 50 -7.24 -18.85 3.68
C CYS A 50 -7.55 -18.58 5.18
N VAL A 51 -7.75 -17.32 5.57
CA VAL A 51 -8.09 -16.86 6.94
C VAL A 51 -7.08 -17.23 8.05
N SER A 52 -5.98 -17.90 7.72
CA SER A 52 -4.94 -18.29 8.69
C SER A 52 -4.43 -17.08 9.50
N CYS A 53 -4.30 -15.91 8.88
CA CYS A 53 -3.86 -14.70 9.58
C CYS A 53 -4.88 -14.06 10.54
N GLY A 54 -6.12 -14.56 10.56
CA GLY A 54 -7.18 -14.12 11.48
C GLY A 54 -7.33 -15.02 12.70
N TYR A 55 -6.93 -16.29 12.61
CA TYR A 55 -7.16 -17.29 13.65
C TYR A 55 -5.88 -17.97 14.17
N GLU A 56 -4.94 -18.30 13.28
CA GLU A 56 -3.91 -19.33 13.56
C GLU A 56 -2.47 -18.84 13.45
N GLY A 57 -2.22 -17.57 13.09
CA GLY A 57 -0.87 -16.99 13.15
C GLY A 57 -0.53 -16.06 12.00
N PRO A 58 0.72 -16.05 11.47
CA PRO A 58 1.10 -15.18 10.37
C PRO A 58 0.47 -15.64 9.04
N CYS A 59 0.50 -14.76 8.04
CA CYS A 59 0.01 -15.08 6.69
C CYS A 59 0.83 -16.22 6.06
N ILE A 60 0.14 -17.25 5.55
CA ILE A 60 0.77 -18.36 4.83
C ILE A 60 1.44 -17.92 3.52
N LEU A 61 0.99 -16.79 2.96
CA LEU A 61 1.66 -16.15 1.82
C LEU A 61 2.87 -15.40 2.37
N HIS A 62 4.06 -15.87 2.00
CA HIS A 62 5.35 -15.28 2.35
C HIS A 62 5.82 -14.28 1.27
N ASP A 63 4.94 -13.35 0.93
CA ASP A 63 5.17 -12.32 -0.08
C ASP A 63 5.52 -10.96 0.56
N GLU A 64 5.76 -9.95 -0.28
CA GLU A 64 6.11 -8.62 0.21
C GLU A 64 4.94 -7.86 0.86
N ASN A 65 3.74 -8.44 0.87
CA ASN A 65 2.57 -7.90 1.57
C ASN A 65 2.82 -7.78 3.08
N GLN A 66 3.69 -8.60 3.66
CA GLN A 66 4.08 -8.48 5.07
C GLN A 66 4.73 -7.11 5.37
N LYS A 67 5.51 -6.56 4.44
CA LYS A 67 6.14 -5.24 4.58
C LYS A 67 5.08 -4.13 4.63
N ILE A 68 4.04 -4.24 3.79
CA ILE A 68 2.92 -3.32 3.74
C ILE A 68 2.10 -3.41 5.03
N LYS A 69 1.71 -4.63 5.45
CA LYS A 69 0.98 -4.86 6.70
C LYS A 69 1.70 -4.25 7.90
N LYS A 70 3.02 -4.48 8.02
CA LYS A 70 3.83 -3.89 9.09
C LYS A 70 3.83 -2.37 9.03
N ALA A 71 4.02 -1.78 7.84
CA ALA A 71 4.03 -0.33 7.70
C ALA A 71 2.66 0.31 8.00
N VAL A 72 1.57 -0.36 7.64
CA VAL A 72 0.20 0.07 7.99
C VAL A 72 -0.02 -0.01 9.49
N LEU A 73 0.31 -1.13 10.15
CA LEU A 73 0.19 -1.27 11.61
C LEU A 73 1.04 -0.25 12.38
N ASP A 74 2.27 0.03 11.90
CA ASP A 74 3.14 1.06 12.46
C ASP A 74 2.56 2.48 12.32
N ALA A 75 1.73 2.71 11.28
CA ALA A 75 1.07 3.98 11.04
C ALA A 75 -0.23 4.13 11.86
N ASP A 76 -1.02 3.06 12.01
CA ASP A 76 -2.40 3.08 12.50
C ASP A 76 -2.53 3.27 14.02
N MET A 77 -1.47 2.98 14.79
CA MET A 77 -1.54 2.88 16.26
C MET A 77 -1.92 4.19 17.01
N ARG A 78 -2.15 5.32 16.32
CA ARG A 78 -2.74 6.55 16.90
C ARG A 78 -3.56 7.37 15.88
N GLY A 79 -4.54 6.78 15.19
CA GLY A 79 -5.53 7.54 14.38
C GLY A 79 -4.91 8.40 13.27
N ARG A 80 -3.79 7.95 12.68
CA ARG A 80 -3.02 8.72 11.70
C ARG A 80 -3.49 8.34 10.29
N LYS A 81 -3.84 9.35 9.50
CA LYS A 81 -4.41 9.21 8.14
C LYS A 81 -3.51 8.33 7.24
N ILE A 82 -4.05 7.21 6.79
CA ILE A 82 -3.52 6.41 5.68
C ILE A 82 -4.06 7.03 4.38
N PHE A 83 -3.18 7.43 3.48
CA PHE A 83 -3.57 7.96 2.17
C PHE A 83 -3.24 6.93 1.09
N CYS A 84 -4.27 6.21 0.62
CA CYS A 84 -4.13 5.17 -0.38
C CYS A 84 -4.51 5.71 -1.76
N VAL A 85 -3.55 5.85 -2.68
CA VAL A 85 -3.83 6.27 -4.06
C VAL A 85 -3.85 5.05 -4.97
N TYR A 86 -5.05 4.51 -5.19
CA TYR A 86 -5.25 3.45 -6.17
C TYR A 86 -5.16 3.99 -7.60
N GLY A 87 -4.03 3.74 -8.25
CA GLY A 87 -3.94 3.79 -9.71
C GLY A 87 -4.62 2.56 -10.30
N LYS A 88 -5.58 2.75 -11.22
CA LYS A 88 -6.30 1.64 -11.87
C LYS A 88 -5.32 0.69 -12.56
N ASN A 89 -5.13 -0.50 -12.01
CA ASN A 89 -4.76 -1.66 -12.79
C ASN A 89 -5.69 -2.82 -12.42
N SER A 90 -6.56 -3.15 -13.36
CA SER A 90 -7.75 -3.99 -13.22
C SER A 90 -7.46 -5.49 -13.13
N SER A 91 -6.19 -5.92 -13.23
CA SER A 91 -5.80 -7.33 -13.19
C SER A 91 -5.51 -7.86 -11.77
N LEU A 92 -5.00 -7.03 -10.85
CA LEU A 92 -4.79 -7.44 -9.44
C LEU A 92 -6.08 -7.38 -8.59
N ILE A 93 -7.10 -6.65 -9.06
CA ILE A 93 -8.39 -6.43 -8.36
C ILE A 93 -9.51 -7.29 -8.96
N ARG A 94 -9.30 -7.92 -10.13
CA ARG A 94 -10.35 -8.67 -10.83
C ARG A 94 -10.93 -9.87 -10.07
N ASN A 95 -10.24 -10.36 -9.04
CA ASN A 95 -10.73 -11.43 -8.18
C ASN A 95 -11.27 -10.96 -6.81
N ARG A 96 -11.56 -9.66 -6.65
CA ARG A 96 -12.03 -9.12 -5.36
C ARG A 96 -13.49 -8.68 -5.30
N TYR A 97 -14.24 -8.80 -6.40
CA TYR A 97 -15.69 -8.57 -6.44
C TYR A 97 -16.36 -9.34 -7.59
N VAL A 98 -16.39 -10.67 -7.50
CA VAL A 98 -17.50 -11.52 -7.97
C VAL A 98 -17.60 -12.69 -7.02
#